data_AF-A0AA41V7U0-F1
#
_entry.id   AF-A0AA41V7U0-F1
#
_cell.length_a   1.000
_cell.length_b   1.000
_cell.length_c   1.000
_cell.angle_alpha   90.00
_cell.angle_beta   90.00
_cell.angle_gamma   90.00
#
_symmetry.space_group_name_H-M   'P 1'
#
loop_
_entity.id
_entity.type
_entity.pdbx_description
1 polymer ?
#
loop_
_entity_poly.entity_id
_entity_poly.type
_entity_poly.pdbx_seq_one_letter_code
_entity_poly.pdbx_strand_id
1 'polypeptide(L)'
;MGTESVVPKKAPTPTPKAVIHQKFGANAVYKTEEVKEPVQNVCPGLAVPQQGPCLFRCCLQLPDMTVTSEVCKRKKDAEQSAAKIAMEKLGIQPARNEPTVKELCDELVTRVSYVFSDE
;
A
#
# COMPACT_ATOMS: atom_id res chain seq x y z
N MET A 1 -21.78 10.54 -40.17
CA MET A 1 -21.92 9.83 -38.88
C MET A 1 -20.61 10.02 -38.13
N GLY A 2 -20.58 10.89 -37.13
CA GLY A 2 -19.37 11.14 -36.34
C GLY A 2 -19.20 10.04 -35.30
N THR A 3 -18.05 9.38 -35.29
CA THR A 3 -17.68 8.47 -34.20
C THR A 3 -17.18 9.30 -33.04
N GLU A 4 -18.00 9.47 -32.01
CA GLU A 4 -17.54 10.04 -30.74
C GLU A 4 -16.53 9.08 -30.11
N SER A 5 -15.26 9.47 -30.16
CA SER A 5 -14.19 8.80 -29.44
C SER A 5 -14.35 9.11 -27.95
N VAL A 6 -14.92 8.18 -27.20
CA VAL A 6 -14.95 8.24 -25.73
C VAL A 6 -13.51 8.08 -25.24
N VAL A 7 -12.86 9.18 -24.90
CA VAL A 7 -11.56 9.17 -24.25
C VAL A 7 -11.75 8.66 -22.82
N PRO A 8 -11.24 7.47 -22.44
CA PRO A 8 -11.38 7.01 -21.06
C PRO A 8 -10.63 7.96 -20.13
N LYS A 9 -11.34 8.49 -19.13
CA LYS A 9 -10.74 9.27 -18.04
C LYS A 9 -9.77 8.34 -17.29
N LYS A 10 -8.48 8.68 -17.25
CA LYS A 10 -7.46 7.92 -16.51
C LYS A 10 -7.89 7.80 -15.05
N ALA A 11 -8.11 6.57 -14.58
CA ALA A 11 -8.39 6.31 -13.19
C ALA A 11 -7.17 6.69 -12.32
N PRO A 12 -7.36 7.20 -11.09
CA PRO A 12 -6.25 7.50 -10.20
C PRO A 12 -5.40 6.26 -9.92
N THR A 13 -4.08 6.40 -9.95
CA THR A 13 -3.16 5.31 -9.60
C THR A 13 -3.42 4.86 -8.16
N PRO A 14 -3.63 3.55 -7.90
CA PRO A 14 -3.89 3.06 -6.56
C PRO A 14 -2.67 3.28 -5.66
N THR A 15 -2.91 3.70 -4.42
CA THR A 15 -1.83 3.85 -3.43
C THR A 15 -1.24 2.50 -3.04
N PRO A 16 0.04 2.42 -2.61
CA PRO A 16 0.66 1.16 -2.20
C PRO A 16 -0.17 0.33 -1.21
N LYS A 17 -0.74 0.97 -0.18
CA LYS A 17 -1.62 0.29 0.78
C LYS A 17 -2.86 -0.31 0.13
N ALA A 18 -3.44 0.39 -0.85
CA ALA A 18 -4.61 -0.10 -1.58
C ALA A 18 -4.26 -1.31 -2.45
N VAL A 19 -3.09 -1.32 -3.10
CA VAL A 19 -2.59 -2.46 -3.90
C VAL A 19 -2.38 -3.69 -3.03
N ILE A 20 -1.73 -3.54 -1.87
CA ILE A 20 -1.55 -4.65 -0.92
C ILE A 20 -2.90 -5.17 -0.41
N HIS A 21 -3.83 -4.30 -0.05
CA HIS A 21 -5.16 -4.71 0.40
C HIS A 21 -5.96 -5.41 -0.71
N GLN A 22 -5.86 -4.97 -1.97
CA GLN A 22 -6.49 -5.66 -3.10
C GLN A 22 -5.94 -7.08 -3.28
N LYS A 23 -4.64 -7.29 -3.04
CA LYS A 23 -4.00 -8.59 -3.25
C LYS A 23 -4.17 -9.55 -2.07
N PHE A 24 -4.09 -9.06 -0.84
CA PHE A 24 -4.05 -9.89 0.37
C PHE A 24 -5.28 -9.74 1.27
N GLY A 25 -6.11 -8.71 1.05
CA GLY A 25 -7.31 -8.44 1.84
C GLY A 25 -7.04 -8.38 3.33
N ALA A 26 -7.83 -9.13 4.10
CA ALA A 26 -7.71 -9.23 5.56
C ALA A 26 -6.40 -9.87 6.04
N ASN A 27 -5.67 -10.57 5.16
CA ASN A 27 -4.39 -11.19 5.50
C ASN A 27 -3.23 -10.18 5.54
N ALA A 28 -3.47 -8.92 5.14
CA ALA A 28 -2.52 -7.83 5.32
C ALA A 28 -2.77 -7.07 6.62
N VAL A 29 -1.99 -7.38 7.66
CA VAL A 29 -2.14 -6.80 9.00
C VAL A 29 -1.13 -5.68 9.21
N TYR A 30 -1.61 -4.46 9.40
CA TYR A 30 -0.79 -3.28 9.69
C TYR A 30 -0.76 -3.01 11.19
N LYS A 31 0.43 -2.99 11.78
CA LYS A 31 0.68 -2.65 13.19
C LYS A 31 1.55 -1.41 13.26
N THR A 32 0.97 -0.27 13.59
CA THR A 32 1.70 1.00 13.73
C THR A 32 1.97 1.32 15.18
N GLU A 33 3.23 1.62 15.49
CA GLU A 33 3.72 2.02 16.81
C GLU A 33 4.23 3.46 16.80
N GLU A 34 4.15 4.12 17.94
CA GLU A 34 4.76 5.44 18.16
C GLU A 34 6.22 5.26 18.61
N VAL A 35 7.14 5.90 17.91
CA VAL A 35 8.56 5.91 18.21
C VAL A 35 8.87 7.18 18.99
N LYS A 36 9.33 7.02 20.23
CA LYS A 36 9.77 8.15 21.06
C LYS A 36 11.22 8.49 20.72
N GLU A 37 11.46 9.72 20.30
CA GLU A 37 12.82 10.24 20.18
C GLU A 37 13.33 10.72 21.55
N PRO A 38 14.65 10.61 21.80
CA PRO A 38 15.25 11.20 22.99
C PRO A 38 15.06 12.72 22.96
N VAL A 39 14.54 13.28 24.06
CA VAL A 39 14.26 14.70 24.20
C VAL A 39 15.59 15.47 24.15
N GLN A 40 15.88 16.15 23.03
CA GLN A 40 17.12 16.92 22.85
C GLN A 40 17.17 18.23 23.65
N ASN A 41 16.04 18.75 24.12
CA ASN A 41 15.98 20.03 24.84
C ASN A 41 15.47 19.83 26.27
N VAL A 42 16.38 19.48 27.18
CA VAL A 42 16.11 19.57 28.62
C VAL A 42 16.36 21.02 29.01
N CYS A 43 15.32 21.86 28.97
CA CYS A 43 15.41 23.21 29.54
C CYS A 43 15.64 23.05 31.07
N PRO A 44 16.77 23.51 31.63
CA PRO A 44 17.04 23.34 33.04
C PRO A 44 15.96 24.02 33.89
N GLY A 45 15.30 23.27 34.77
CA GLY A 45 14.28 23.81 35.68
C GLY A 45 12.82 23.54 35.30
N LEU A 46 12.53 23.02 34.10
CA LEU A 46 11.20 22.47 33.78
C LEU A 46 11.19 20.96 34.02
N ALA A 47 10.68 20.52 35.17
CA ALA A 47 10.45 19.10 35.47
C ALA A 47 9.19 18.53 34.77
N VAL A 48 8.85 19.02 33.57
CA VAL A 48 7.68 18.57 32.80
C VAL A 48 8.17 17.74 31.61
N PRO A 49 7.66 16.51 31.41
CA PRO A 49 7.94 15.74 30.22
C PRO A 49 7.48 16.51 28.97
N GLN A 50 8.42 17.04 28.19
CA GLN A 50 8.12 17.58 26.87
C GLN A 50 8.01 16.42 25.89
N GLN A 51 6.79 16.02 25.55
CA GLN A 51 6.59 15.02 24.50
C GLN A 51 7.01 15.65 23.17
N GLY A 52 8.09 15.12 22.59
CA GLY A 52 8.54 15.51 21.25
C GLY A 52 7.50 15.16 20.17
N PRO A 53 7.76 15.54 18.90
CA PRO A 53 6.89 15.18 17.80
C PRO A 53 6.68 13.65 17.75
N CYS A 54 5.42 13.22 17.74
CA CYS A 54 5.09 11.80 17.61
C CYS A 54 5.59 11.28 16.27
N LEU A 55 6.52 10.33 16.31
CA LEU A 55 6.96 9.61 15.13
C LEU A 55 6.31 8.23 15.09
N PHE A 56 6.16 7.68 13.90
CA PHE A 56 5.42 6.44 13.67
C PHE A 56 6.26 5.46 12.86
N ARG A 57 6.13 4.18 13.20
CA ARG A 57 6.70 3.08 12.43
C ARG A 57 5.64 2.02 12.24
N CYS A 58 5.50 1.48 11.03
CA CYS A 58 4.51 0.47 10.73
C CYS A 58 5.16 -0.85 10.38
N CYS A 59 4.74 -1.92 11.06
CA CYS A 59 5.02 -3.29 10.71
C CYS A 59 3.83 -3.84 9.91
N LEU A 60 4.06 -4.27 8.67
CA LEU A 60 3.08 -4.94 7.82
C LEU A 60 3.38 -6.44 7.81
N GLN A 61 2.42 -7.23 8.28
CA GLN A 61 2.46 -8.69 8.26
C GLN A 61 1.60 -9.19 7.10
N LEU A 62 2.22 -9.97 6.22
CA LEU A 62 1.60 -10.71 5.11
C LEU A 62 1.79 -12.21 5.36
N PRO A 63 1.05 -13.09 4.66
CA PRO A 63 1.22 -14.55 4.80
C PRO A 63 2.67 -15.02 4.66
N ASP A 64 3.39 -14.45 3.69
CA ASP A 64 4.73 -14.93 3.32
C ASP A 64 5.87 -14.11 3.94
N MET A 65 5.57 -12.90 4.46
CA MET A 65 6.62 -12.00 4.93
C MET A 65 6.11 -10.96 5.92
N THR A 66 7.05 -10.42 6.69
CA THR A 66 6.83 -9.22 7.50
C THR A 66 7.81 -8.14 7.06
N VAL A 67 7.31 -6.91 6.92
CA VAL A 67 8.13 -5.74 6.58
C VAL A 67 7.89 -4.62 7.58
N THR A 68 8.90 -3.79 7.81
CA THR A 68 8.83 -2.64 8.70
C THR A 68 9.17 -1.39 7.91
N SER A 69 8.35 -0.35 8.06
CA SER A 69 8.59 0.95 7.42
C SER A 69 9.79 1.67 8.03
N GLU A 70 10.24 2.71 7.33
CA GLU A 70 11.00 3.78 7.97
C GLU A 70 10.17 4.51 9.03
N VAL A 71 10.83 5.36 9.81
CA VAL A 71 10.15 6.23 10.78
C VAL A 71 9.55 7.43 10.04
N CYS A 72 8.26 7.68 10.23
CA CYS A 72 7.53 8.76 9.57
C CYS A 72 6.87 9.69 10.59
N LYS A 73 6.63 10.94 10.20
CA LYS A 73 5.91 11.93 11.04
C LYS A 73 4.40 11.70 11.10
N ARG A 74 3.85 10.90 10.17
CA ARG A 74 2.40 10.61 10.09
C ARG A 74 2.19 9.10 10.07
N LYS A 75 1.20 8.62 10.82
CA LYS A 75 0.77 7.21 10.84
C LYS A 75 0.49 6.67 9.44
N LYS A 76 -0.27 7.44 8.64
CA LYS A 76 -0.62 7.08 7.26
C LYS A 76 0.61 6.90 6.37
N ASP A 77 1.65 7.72 6.55
CA ASP A 77 2.87 7.64 5.75
C ASP A 77 3.66 6.39 6.10
N ALA A 78 3.74 6.03 7.39
CA ALA A 78 4.38 4.78 7.82
C ALA A 78 3.68 3.55 7.22
N GLU A 79 2.34 3.53 7.20
CA GLU A 79 1.57 2.45 6.58
C GLU A 79 1.80 2.35 5.06
N GLN A 80 1.83 3.49 4.36
CA GLN A 80 2.12 3.52 2.92
C GLN A 80 3.56 3.11 2.61
N SER A 81 4.53 3.53 3.45
CA SER A 81 5.93 3.16 3.34
C SER A 81 6.12 1.65 3.54
N ALA A 82 5.50 1.05 4.57
CA ALA A 82 5.51 -0.40 4.76
C ALA A 82 4.92 -1.15 3.56
N ALA A 83 3.78 -0.67 3.02
CA ALA A 83 3.16 -1.27 1.84
C ALA A 83 4.05 -1.18 0.59
N LYS A 84 4.73 -0.04 0.41
CA LYS A 84 5.68 0.15 -0.71
C LYS A 84 6.85 -0.83 -0.62
N ILE A 85 7.45 -0.99 0.55
CA ILE A 85 8.54 -1.97 0.78
C ILE A 85 8.07 -3.40 0.50
N ALA A 86 6.85 -3.75 0.94
CA ALA A 86 6.28 -5.07 0.63
C ALA A 86 6.10 -5.27 -0.89
N MET A 87 5.58 -4.26 -1.60
CA MET A 87 5.43 -4.33 -3.05
C MET A 87 6.79 -4.55 -3.74
N GLU A 88 7.82 -3.82 -3.34
CA GLU A 88 9.18 -3.96 -3.87
C GLU A 88 9.72 -5.38 -3.65
N LYS A 89 9.58 -5.93 -2.43
CA LYS A 89 10.03 -7.30 -2.10
C LYS A 89 9.25 -8.38 -2.83
N LEU A 90 7.96 -8.16 -3.08
CA LEU A 90 7.09 -9.09 -3.79
C LEU A 90 7.16 -8.94 -5.32
N GLY A 91 7.97 -8.00 -5.82
CA GLY A 91 8.04 -7.68 -7.25
C GLY A 91 6.75 -7.11 -7.83
N ILE A 92 5.88 -6.52 -7.01
CA ILE A 92 4.62 -5.91 -7.43
C ILE A 92 4.90 -4.52 -7.99
N GLN A 93 4.66 -4.32 -9.27
CA GLN A 93 4.85 -3.03 -9.91
C GLN A 93 3.65 -2.09 -9.62
N PRO A 94 3.90 -0.84 -9.17
CA PRO A 94 2.85 0.16 -8.98
C PRO A 94 2.34 0.60 -10.36
N ALA A 95 1.09 0.24 -10.67
CA ALA A 95 0.51 0.28 -12.01
C ALA A 95 1.19 -0.73 -12.96
N ARG A 96 0.54 -1.88 -13.13
CA ARG A 96 0.75 -2.68 -14.35
C ARG A 96 0.60 -1.71 -15.52
N ASN A 97 1.56 -1.70 -16.44
CA ASN A 97 1.36 -1.16 -17.78
C ASN A 97 -0.05 -1.54 -18.23
N GLU A 98 -0.80 -0.59 -18.81
CA GLU A 98 -2.10 -0.86 -19.43
C GLU A 98 -2.05 -2.25 -20.07
N PRO A 99 -2.79 -3.24 -19.53
CA PRO A 99 -2.67 -4.61 -20.01
C PRO A 99 -2.96 -4.62 -21.50
N THR A 100 -2.15 -5.36 -22.25
CA THR A 100 -2.32 -5.42 -23.70
C THR A 100 -3.72 -5.96 -24.01
N VAL A 101 -4.28 -5.57 -25.17
CA VAL A 101 -5.59 -6.08 -25.62
C VAL A 101 -5.63 -7.61 -25.57
N LYS A 102 -4.51 -8.27 -25.90
CA LYS A 102 -4.38 -9.72 -25.82
C LYS A 102 -4.54 -10.25 -24.39
N GLU A 103 -3.82 -9.69 -23.42
CA GLU A 103 -3.93 -10.11 -22.01
C GLU A 103 -5.35 -9.91 -21.47
N LEU A 104 -6.02 -8.84 -21.86
CA LEU A 104 -7.42 -8.58 -21.50
C LEU A 104 -8.36 -9.63 -22.11
N CYS A 105 -8.17 -9.98 -23.39
CA CYS A 105 -8.95 -11.03 -24.03
C CYS A 105 -8.69 -12.40 -23.40
N ASP A 106 -7.43 -12.74 -23.12
CA ASP A 106 -7.04 -14.02 -22.51
C ASP A 106 -7.63 -14.14 -21.09
N GLU A 107 -7.61 -13.05 -20.30
CA GLU A 107 -8.25 -13.00 -18.98
C GLU A 107 -9.78 -13.15 -19.09
N LEU A 108 -10.42 -12.48 -20.06
CA LEU A 108 -11.87 -12.59 -20.28
C LEU A 108 -12.27 -14.02 -20.64
N VAL A 109 -11.57 -14.65 -21.58
CA VAL A 109 -11.80 -16.05 -21.98
C VAL A 109 -11.65 -16.97 -20.78
N THR A 110 -10.58 -16.79 -19.99
CA THR A 110 -10.34 -17.60 -18.79
C THR A 110 -11.50 -17.48 -17.79
N ARG A 111 -11.96 -16.25 -17.51
CA ARG A 111 -13.07 -16.02 -16.58
C ARG A 111 -14.39 -16.60 -17.08
N VAL A 112 -14.69 -16.43 -18.38
CA VAL A 112 -15.91 -16.99 -18.98
C VAL A 112 -15.88 -18.51 -18.93
N SER A 113 -14.76 -19.14 -19.32
CA SER A 113 -14.60 -20.59 -19.25
C SER A 113 -14.77 -21.13 -17.83
N TYR A 114 -14.22 -20.44 -16.82
CA TYR A 114 -14.39 -20.82 -15.41
C TYR A 114 -15.86 -20.79 -14.97
N VAL A 115 -16.62 -19.76 -15.35
CA VAL A 115 -18.06 -19.63 -15.03
C VAL A 115 -18.89 -20.79 -15.58
N PHE A 116 -18.48 -21.37 -16.71
CA PHE A 116 -19.15 -22.50 -17.35
C PHE A 116 -18.47 -23.85 -17.08
N SER A 117 -17.51 -23.89 -16.17
CA SER A 117 -16.90 -25.14 -15.73
C SER A 117 -17.76 -25.77 -14.62
N ASP A 118 -17.87 -27.09 -14.62
CA ASP A 118 -18.45 -27.84 -13.51
C ASP A 118 -17.43 -27.81 -12.34
N GLU A 119 -17.64 -26.96 -11.35
CA GLU A 119 -16.80 -26.92 -10.12
C GLU A 119 -16.77 -28.25 -9.37
#